data_AF-A0A2A3EXH7-F1
#
_entry.id   AF-A0A2A3EXH7-F1
#
_cell.length_a   1.000
_cell.length_b   1.000
_cell.length_c   1.000
_cell.angle_alpha   90.00
_cell.angle_beta   90.00
_cell.angle_gamma   90.00
#
_symmetry.space_group_name_H-M   'P 1'
#
loop_
_entity.id
_entity.type
_entity.pdbx_description
1 polymer ?
#
loop_
_entity_poly.entity_id
_entity_poly.type
_entity_poly.pdbx_seq_one_letter_code
_entity_poly.pdbx_strand_id
1 'polypeptide(L)'
;MLLKSAGKCTACGETIDLRGSAAREGVHIHTAENGVDQWNYYGPAHDWPAVLCCRCQTEMTEGGFSTFLDYRFSFHPSCPRCGASQTRSASIGMPNPGEPVPPWTVPLGCVVTDPVPEWICGGCGYRWAT
;
A
#
# COMPACT_ATOMS: atom_id res chain seq x y z
N MET A 1 -9.62 -9.23 -5.19
CA MET A 1 -8.42 -8.72 -5.87
C MET A 1 -8.69 -7.96 -7.18
N LEU A 2 -9.92 -7.81 -7.69
CA LEU A 2 -10.29 -6.67 -8.55
C LEU A 2 -11.57 -6.04 -8.01
N LEU A 3 -12.51 -6.91 -7.61
CA LEU A 3 -13.67 -6.57 -6.79
C LEU A 3 -13.31 -5.83 -5.48
N LYS A 4 -12.20 -6.22 -4.82
CA LYS A 4 -11.72 -5.53 -3.60
C LYS A 4 -11.01 -4.20 -3.86
N SER A 5 -10.59 -3.94 -5.09
CA SER A 5 -9.97 -2.65 -5.44
C SER A 5 -11.02 -1.55 -5.66
N ALA A 6 -12.30 -1.92 -5.77
CA ALA A 6 -13.39 -1.03 -6.16
C ALA A 6 -13.09 -0.24 -7.45
N GLY A 7 -12.29 -0.80 -8.37
CA GLY A 7 -11.88 -0.12 -9.60
C GLY A 7 -10.81 0.94 -9.41
N LYS A 8 -10.05 0.91 -8.31
CA LYS A 8 -8.94 1.84 -8.05
C LYS A 8 -7.59 1.16 -8.21
N CYS A 9 -6.62 1.92 -8.71
CA CYS A 9 -5.23 1.51 -8.70
C CYS A 9 -4.76 1.40 -7.24
N THR A 10 -4.19 0.25 -6.90
CA THR A 10 -3.69 -0.04 -5.54
C THR A 10 -2.44 0.78 -5.21
N ALA A 11 -1.69 1.23 -6.22
CA ALA A 11 -0.53 2.10 -6.07
C ALA A 11 -0.91 3.57 -5.81
N CYS A 12 -1.50 4.22 -6.82
CA CYS A 12 -1.76 5.66 -6.79
C CYS A 12 -3.15 6.06 -6.28
N GLY A 13 -4.07 5.11 -6.13
CA GLY A 13 -5.44 5.37 -5.67
C GLY A 13 -6.41 5.89 -6.74
N GLU A 14 -5.91 6.21 -7.94
CA GLU A 14 -6.73 6.70 -9.06
C GLU A 14 -7.75 5.66 -9.54
N THR A 15 -8.89 6.15 -10.03
CA THR A 15 -9.91 5.28 -10.63
C THR A 15 -9.41 4.75 -11.97
N ILE A 16 -9.52 3.46 -12.19
CA ILE A 16 -9.24 2.82 -13.47
C ILE A 16 -10.56 2.76 -14.25
N ASP A 17 -10.55 3.26 -15.48
CA ASP A 17 -11.72 3.12 -16.35
C ASP A 17 -11.87 1.66 -16.79
N LEU A 18 -12.90 1.00 -16.26
CA LEU A 18 -13.22 -0.40 -16.55
C LEU A 18 -14.27 -0.56 -17.67
N ARG A 19 -14.57 0.51 -18.42
CA ARG A 19 -15.60 0.51 -19.46
C ARG A 19 -15.00 0.55 -20.87
N GLY A 20 -15.70 -0.09 -21.82
CA GLY A 20 -15.29 -0.12 -23.22
C GLY A 20 -14.46 -1.35 -23.60
N SER A 21 -14.19 -1.51 -24.89
CA SER A 21 -13.52 -2.69 -25.45
C SER A 21 -12.05 -2.80 -25.04
N ALA A 22 -11.36 -1.67 -24.87
CA ALA A 22 -9.94 -1.62 -24.47
C ALA A 22 -9.72 -1.64 -22.94
N ALA A 23 -10.79 -1.63 -22.12
CA ALA A 23 -10.68 -1.55 -20.66
C ALA A 23 -9.81 -2.67 -20.05
N ARG A 24 -9.80 -3.85 -20.66
CA ARG A 24 -9.00 -5.00 -20.22
C ARG A 24 -7.50 -4.74 -20.32
N GLU A 25 -7.09 -3.93 -21.29
CA GLU A 25 -5.69 -3.54 -21.49
C GLU A 25 -5.28 -2.44 -20.50
N GLY A 26 -6.27 -1.72 -19.94
CA GLY A 26 -6.11 -0.65 -18.95
C GLY A 26 -5.81 -1.11 -17.52
N VAL A 27 -5.94 -2.41 -17.26
CA VAL A 27 -5.93 -3.00 -15.91
C VAL A 27 -4.89 -4.10 -15.83
N HIS A 28 -3.91 -3.94 -14.94
CA HIS A 28 -2.86 -4.92 -14.75
C HIS A 28 -2.97 -5.54 -13.35
N ILE A 29 -2.85 -6.86 -13.29
CA ILE A 29 -2.93 -7.61 -12.04
C ILE A 29 -1.52 -8.02 -11.65
N HIS A 30 -1.06 -7.56 -10.49
CA HIS A 30 0.18 -8.01 -9.87
C HIS A 30 -0.13 -9.15 -8.90
N THR A 31 0.42 -10.34 -9.17
CA THR A 31 0.30 -11.51 -8.30
C THR A 31 1.51 -11.59 -7.36
N ALA A 32 1.26 -11.75 -6.06
CA ALA A 32 2.32 -11.92 -5.07
C ALA A 32 2.61 -13.40 -4.81
N GLU A 33 3.88 -13.78 -4.77
CA GLU A 33 4.31 -15.18 -4.60
C GLU A 33 4.08 -15.72 -3.19
N ASN A 34 4.15 -14.85 -2.16
CA ASN A 34 3.94 -15.23 -0.77
C ASN A 34 2.61 -14.68 -0.28
N GLY A 35 1.60 -15.55 -0.20
CA GLY A 35 0.33 -15.22 0.42
C GLY A 35 0.57 -14.73 1.85
N VAL A 36 0.18 -13.50 2.14
CA VAL A 36 0.03 -13.04 3.52
C VAL A 36 -0.92 -13.99 4.23
N ASP A 37 -0.42 -14.70 5.25
CA ASP A 37 -1.28 -15.44 6.15
C ASP A 37 -2.31 -14.45 6.73
N GLN A 38 -3.58 -14.67 6.42
CA GLN A 38 -4.68 -13.71 6.60
C GLN A 38 -4.87 -13.28 8.07
N TRP A 39 -4.21 -13.96 9.01
CA TRP A 39 -4.29 -13.75 10.44
C TRP A 39 -3.04 -13.11 11.06
N ASN A 40 -1.94 -12.99 10.32
CA ASN A 40 -0.72 -12.38 10.84
C ASN A 40 -0.65 -10.89 10.51
N TYR A 41 -1.45 -10.14 11.26
CA TYR A 41 -1.58 -8.68 11.19
C TYR A 41 -0.25 -7.90 11.31
N TYR A 42 0.79 -8.55 11.84
CA TYR A 42 2.10 -7.96 12.11
C TYR A 42 3.26 -8.63 11.34
N GLY A 43 2.96 -9.59 10.45
CA GLY A 43 3.98 -10.26 9.65
C GLY A 43 4.60 -9.35 8.57
N PRO A 44 5.90 -9.46 8.27
CA PRO A 44 6.52 -8.73 7.18
C PRO A 44 6.07 -9.32 5.84
N ALA A 45 5.02 -8.74 5.25
CA ALA A 45 4.71 -8.98 3.85
C ALA A 45 5.85 -8.39 3.00
N HIS A 46 6.49 -9.24 2.19
CA HIS A 46 7.54 -8.82 1.25
C HIS A 46 6.95 -8.43 -0.10
N ASP A 47 5.72 -8.87 -0.40
CA ASP A 47 4.98 -8.47 -1.59
C ASP A 47 3.48 -8.45 -1.28
N TRP A 48 2.68 -7.86 -2.16
CA TRP A 48 1.24 -7.76 -1.96
C TRP A 48 0.43 -7.80 -3.26
N PRO A 49 -0.68 -8.57 -3.29
CA PRO A 49 -1.56 -8.62 -4.45
C PRO A 49 -2.14 -7.24 -4.79
N ALA A 50 -1.96 -6.77 -6.03
CA ALA A 50 -2.38 -5.42 -6.44
C ALA A 50 -3.04 -5.37 -7.81
N VAL A 51 -3.84 -4.31 -8.02
CA VAL A 51 -4.36 -3.90 -9.33
C VAL A 51 -3.74 -2.57 -9.70
N LEU A 52 -3.12 -2.47 -10.87
CA LEU A 52 -2.41 -1.29 -11.35
C LEU A 52 -3.08 -0.72 -12.59
N CYS A 53 -3.09 0.61 -12.71
CA CYS A 53 -3.34 1.28 -13.99
C CYS A 53 -2.11 1.14 -14.89
N CYS A 54 -2.26 1.36 -16.21
CA CYS A 54 -1.13 1.26 -17.15
C CYS A 54 0.08 2.07 -16.72
N ARG A 55 -0.12 3.32 -16.28
CA ARG A 55 0.97 4.17 -15.83
C ARG A 55 1.76 3.53 -14.69
N CYS A 56 1.08 3.05 -13.64
CA CYS A 56 1.76 2.45 -12.51
C CYS A 56 2.38 1.09 -12.85
N GLN A 57 1.80 0.33 -13.79
CA GLN A 57 2.43 -0.89 -14.29
C GLN A 57 3.76 -0.58 -15.00
N THR A 58 3.76 0.43 -15.89
CA THR A 58 4.96 0.88 -16.61
C THR A 58 6.00 1.41 -15.64
N GLU A 59 5.64 2.34 -14.75
CA GLU A 59 6.55 2.93 -13.76
C GLU A 59 7.15 1.87 -12.82
N MET A 60 6.35 0.89 -12.37
CA MET A 60 6.86 -0.22 -11.55
C MET A 60 7.88 -1.08 -12.32
N THR A 61 7.59 -1.39 -13.59
CA THR A 61 8.43 -2.27 -14.42
C THR A 61 9.73 -1.57 -14.83
N GLU A 62 9.62 -0.36 -15.36
CA GLU A 62 10.77 0.44 -15.84
C GLU A 62 11.61 0.99 -14.69
N GLY A 63 10.99 1.23 -13.52
CA GLY A 63 11.68 1.61 -12.29
C GLY A 63 12.49 0.48 -11.65
N GLY A 64 12.39 -0.75 -12.17
CA GLY A 64 13.16 -1.90 -11.70
C GLY A 64 12.68 -2.47 -10.35
N PHE A 65 11.43 -2.21 -9.96
CA PHE A 65 10.87 -2.74 -8.73
C PHE A 65 10.49 -4.21 -8.91
N SER A 66 11.06 -5.10 -8.08
CA SER A 66 10.77 -6.53 -8.12
C SER A 66 9.52 -6.92 -7.32
N THR A 67 9.07 -6.07 -6.40
CA THR A 67 7.87 -6.30 -5.58
C THR A 67 6.94 -5.09 -5.65
N PHE A 68 5.63 -5.32 -5.53
CA PHE A 68 4.67 -4.23 -5.50
C PHE A 68 4.84 -3.37 -4.24
N LEU A 69 5.23 -3.97 -3.11
CA LEU A 69 5.43 -3.22 -1.87
C LEU A 69 6.59 -2.24 -1.97
N ASP A 70 7.71 -2.61 -2.58
CA ASP A 70 8.83 -1.66 -2.79
C ASP A 70 8.38 -0.48 -3.66
N TYR A 71 7.65 -0.76 -4.74
CA TYR A 71 7.07 0.28 -5.57
C TYR A 71 6.07 1.16 -4.78
N ARG A 72 5.20 0.55 -3.97
CA ARG A 72 4.22 1.26 -3.16
C ARG A 72 4.89 2.15 -2.10
N PHE A 73 5.98 1.68 -1.49
CA PHE A 73 6.73 2.45 -0.50
C PHE A 73 7.54 3.59 -1.14
N SER A 74 7.83 3.54 -2.44
CA SER A 74 8.48 4.67 -3.14
C SER A 74 7.66 5.96 -3.14
N PHE A 75 6.33 5.87 -2.95
CA PHE A 75 5.45 7.02 -2.78
C PHE A 75 5.48 7.63 -1.37
N HIS A 76 6.16 6.99 -0.41
CA HIS A 76 6.20 7.43 0.98
C HIS A 76 7.53 8.09 1.32
N PRO A 77 7.55 9.03 2.27
CA PRO A 77 8.80 9.66 2.69
C PRO A 77 9.72 8.65 3.38
N SER A 78 11.03 8.73 3.14
CA SER A 78 12.01 8.01 3.95
C SER A 78 11.95 8.47 5.40
N CYS A 79 12.22 7.55 6.33
CA CYS A 79 12.19 7.89 7.75
C CYS A 79 13.26 8.95 8.07
N PRO A 80 12.90 10.09 8.67
CA PRO A 80 13.87 11.14 9.01
C PRO A 80 14.83 10.73 10.13
N ARG A 81 14.52 9.66 10.88
CA ARG A 81 15.34 9.17 11.99
C ARG A 81 16.37 8.12 11.59
N CYS A 82 16.02 7.19 10.70
CA CYS A 82 16.90 6.06 10.33
C CYS A 82 17.12 5.88 8.83
N GLY A 83 16.51 6.71 7.98
CA GLY A 83 16.64 6.63 6.52
C GLY A 83 15.91 5.46 5.87
N ALA A 84 15.22 4.60 6.63
CA ALA A 84 14.50 3.46 6.07
C ALA A 84 13.37 3.92 5.12
N SER A 85 13.23 3.23 3.99
CA SER A 85 12.18 3.49 2.98
C SER A 85 10.95 2.60 3.14
N GLN A 86 10.66 2.13 4.35
CA GLN A 86 9.47 1.32 4.66
C GLN A 86 8.50 2.10 5.56
N THR A 87 8.31 3.38 5.27
CA THR A 87 7.40 4.24 6.01
C THR A 87 5.95 3.89 5.67
N ARG A 88 5.08 3.84 6.66
CA ARG A 88 3.65 3.51 6.51
C ARG A 88 2.82 4.72 6.87
N SER A 89 1.73 4.94 6.15
CA SER A 89 0.75 5.97 6.49
C SER A 89 -0.04 5.55 7.72
N ALA A 90 -0.29 6.48 8.62
CA ALA A 90 -1.16 6.25 9.75
C ALA A 90 -2.62 6.47 9.36
N SER A 91 -3.51 5.58 9.81
CA SER A 91 -4.96 5.74 9.62
C SER A 91 -5.66 5.73 10.97
N ILE A 92 -6.47 6.75 11.26
CA ILE A 92 -7.32 6.76 12.46
C ILE A 92 -8.49 5.80 12.26
N GLY A 93 -8.92 5.16 13.34
CA GLY A 93 -10.09 4.28 13.36
C GLY A 93 -9.76 2.81 13.47
N MET A 94 -10.83 2.01 13.58
CA MET A 94 -10.74 0.55 13.69
C MET A 94 -10.83 -0.09 12.31
N PRO A 95 -9.92 -1.01 11.96
CA PRO A 95 -10.04 -1.82 10.74
C PRO A 95 -11.35 -2.58 10.70
N ASN A 96 -11.88 -2.77 9.49
CA ASN A 96 -12.98 -3.70 9.25
C ASN A 96 -12.49 -5.14 9.49
N PRO A 97 -13.07 -5.92 10.43
CA PRO A 97 -12.60 -7.28 10.74
C PRO A 97 -12.59 -8.26 9.55
N GLY A 98 -13.36 -7.97 8.48
CA GLY A 98 -13.42 -8.80 7.27
C GLY A 98 -12.42 -8.42 6.17
N GLU A 99 -11.63 -7.36 6.37
CA GLU A 99 -10.69 -6.87 5.36
C GLU A 99 -9.27 -6.82 5.91
N PRO A 100 -8.28 -7.35 5.17
CA PRO A 100 -6.91 -7.28 5.62
C PRO A 100 -6.43 -5.84 5.52
N VAL A 101 -5.72 -5.37 6.54
CA VAL A 101 -5.13 -4.04 6.51
C VAL A 101 -3.93 -4.03 5.57
N PRO A 102 -3.84 -3.06 4.65
CA PRO A 102 -2.71 -2.99 3.74
C PRO A 102 -1.38 -2.81 4.48
N PRO A 103 -0.28 -3.46 4.05
CA PRO A 103 1.02 -3.41 4.74
C PRO A 103 1.64 -2.01 4.80
N TRP A 104 1.23 -1.11 3.90
CA TRP A 104 1.69 0.28 3.86
C TRP A 104 0.88 1.22 4.78
N THR A 105 -0.04 0.67 5.57
CA THR A 105 -0.90 1.42 6.51
C THR A 105 -0.77 0.86 7.93
N VAL A 106 -0.80 1.74 8.93
CA VAL A 106 -0.89 1.35 10.35
C VAL A 106 -2.13 2.00 10.95
N PRO A 107 -3.14 1.23 11.39
CA PRO A 107 -4.24 1.83 12.10
C PRO A 107 -3.80 2.24 13.49
N LEU A 108 -4.23 3.42 13.88
CA LEU A 108 -3.97 3.97 15.19
C LEU A 108 -5.09 3.63 16.18
N GLY A 109 -6.21 3.07 15.73
CA GLY A 109 -7.40 2.97 16.57
C GLY A 109 -7.90 4.37 16.96
N CYS A 110 -8.22 4.56 18.24
CA CYS A 110 -8.74 5.81 18.80
C CYS A 110 -7.62 6.72 19.37
N VAL A 111 -6.42 6.72 18.78
CA VAL A 111 -5.32 7.58 19.27
C VAL A 111 -5.77 9.04 19.41
N VAL A 112 -5.49 9.63 20.57
CA VAL A 112 -5.86 11.00 20.99
C VAL A 112 -4.66 11.95 21.07
N THR A 113 -3.52 11.60 20.47
CA THR A 113 -2.32 12.45 20.52
C THR A 113 -2.45 13.61 19.53
N ASP A 114 -1.95 14.79 19.93
CA ASP A 114 -1.91 16.00 19.09
C ASP A 114 -0.46 16.47 18.90
N PRO A 115 0.05 16.57 17.65
CA PRO A 115 -0.61 16.14 16.42
C PRO A 115 -0.74 14.62 16.32
N VAL A 116 -1.75 14.15 15.60
CA VAL A 116 -1.85 12.74 15.23
C VAL A 116 -0.71 12.44 14.25
N PRO A 117 0.09 11.39 14.46
CA PRO A 117 1.15 11.06 13.52
C PRO A 117 0.53 10.68 12.18
N GLU A 118 1.08 11.20 11.10
CA GLU A 118 0.72 10.86 9.72
C GLU A 118 1.53 9.67 9.20
N TRP A 119 2.73 9.49 9.76
CA TRP A 119 3.71 8.51 9.30
C TRP A 119 4.27 7.68 10.44
N ILE A 120 4.47 6.40 10.18
CA ILE A 120 5.12 5.45 11.09
C ILE A 120 6.19 4.68 10.31
N CYS A 121 7.44 4.74 10.78
CA CYS A 121 8.54 3.99 10.16
C CYS A 121 8.42 2.49 10.43
N GLY A 122 8.39 1.66 9.38
CA GLY A 122 8.41 0.20 9.51
C GLY A 122 9.72 -0.38 10.07
N GLY A 123 10.86 0.32 9.89
CA GLY A 123 12.16 -0.12 10.41
C GLY A 123 12.40 0.16 11.91
N CYS A 124 12.25 1.42 12.35
CA CYS A 124 12.55 1.82 13.74
C CYS A 124 11.31 2.20 14.58
N GLY A 125 10.10 2.19 14.01
CA GLY A 125 8.87 2.54 14.71
C GLY A 125 8.67 4.03 14.99
N TYR A 126 9.57 4.91 14.53
CA TYR A 126 9.45 6.36 14.72
C TYR A 126 8.15 6.88 14.09
N ARG A 127 7.48 7.81 14.79
CA ARG A 127 6.20 8.39 14.41
C ARG A 127 6.33 9.89 14.27
N TRP A 128 5.78 10.47 13.21
CA TRP A 128 5.83 11.92 12.99
C TRP A 128 4.64 12.40 12.16
N ALA A 129 4.37 13.70 12.24
CA ALA A 129 3.49 14.45 11.36
C ALA A 129 4.35 15.39 10.49
N THR A 130 3.90 15.73 9.29
CA THR A 130 4.55 16.70 8.41
C THR A 130 3.98 18.11 8.54
#